data_AF-A0A401J6Z0-F1
#
_entry.id   AF-A0A401J6Z0-F1
#
_cell.length_a   1.000
_cell.length_b   1.000
_cell.length_c   1.000
_cell.angle_alpha   90.00
_cell.angle_beta   90.00
_cell.angle_gamma   90.00
#
_symmetry.space_group_name_H-M   'P 1'
#
loop_
_entity.id
_entity.type
_entity.pdbx_description
1 polymer ?
#
loop_
_entity_poly.entity_id
_entity_poly.type
_entity_poly.pdbx_seq_one_letter_code
_entity_poly.pdbx_strand_id
1 'polypeptide(L)'
;MKRQIALATILATSIGAAAPDAPISYRGPLQSPAFDGRLSVMTYNIHGLPWPVAWGRSGAFVQIAQRLGALRAQGLQPHVVLLQEAFTQQAQAIGRAAGYPYVVEGPSAEMASPEPADATDARYMAAGSWARGEGLGKYVGSGLQLLSDFPIVGVRRMVFPAFACAGYDCLANKGALMVSIRLPGQADRVDIVTTHLNSRHASGVANDRSLQAYRLQVRYLSDFLRKEHDPARTLIVAGDFNVGSVASRRAALLSHVQADWRQNGEIEDALGEAVRHHMPLSGDARYAHWRARDWQFYTPGRSTDIELERLDVPFGHAADGSMLSDHVGYTATFDLARCRGVTRSAQPTA
;
A
#
# COMPACT_ATOMS: atom_id res chain seq x y z
N MET A 1 2.26 14.07 69.42
CA MET A 1 1.84 13.04 68.44
C MET A 1 2.00 13.60 67.04
N LYS A 2 3.12 13.28 66.39
CA LYS A 2 3.48 13.71 65.03
C LYS A 2 3.01 12.61 64.06
N ARG A 3 2.12 12.93 63.10
CA ARG A 3 1.83 12.05 61.97
C ARG A 3 2.65 12.54 60.77
N GLN A 4 3.77 11.87 60.54
CA GLN A 4 4.55 11.98 59.31
C GLN A 4 3.79 11.24 58.20
N ILE A 5 3.43 11.94 57.14
CA ILE A 5 2.96 11.33 55.89
C ILE A 5 4.22 11.03 55.09
N ALA A 6 4.59 9.76 55.02
CA ALA A 6 5.69 9.28 54.19
C ALA A 6 5.25 9.34 52.72
N LEU A 7 5.91 10.20 51.94
CA LEU A 7 5.80 10.25 50.50
C LEU A 7 6.57 9.05 49.94
N ALA A 8 5.87 8.05 49.42
CA ALA A 8 6.50 6.92 48.74
C ALA A 8 6.90 7.34 47.31
N THR A 9 8.17 7.73 47.17
CA THR A 9 8.82 7.93 45.88
C THR A 9 9.01 6.57 45.21
N ILE A 10 8.16 6.23 44.23
CA ILE A 10 8.39 5.06 43.37
C ILE A 10 9.44 5.47 42.34
N LEU A 11 10.68 5.02 42.56
CA LEU A 11 11.79 5.16 41.61
C LEU A 11 11.50 4.28 40.39
N ALA A 12 11.35 4.91 39.23
CA ALA A 12 11.35 4.26 37.94
C ALA A 12 12.79 3.93 37.54
N THR A 13 13.20 2.66 37.62
CA THR A 13 14.40 2.16 36.95
C THR A 13 14.22 0.71 36.52
N SER A 14 13.72 0.52 35.30
CA SER A 14 14.07 -0.63 34.47
C SER A 14 14.41 -0.11 33.08
N ILE A 15 15.66 0.35 32.94
CA ILE A 15 16.30 0.51 31.65
C ILE A 15 16.47 -0.93 31.11
N GLY A 16 15.50 -1.38 30.33
CA GLY A 16 15.70 -2.53 29.46
C GLY A 16 16.73 -2.13 28.42
N ALA A 17 17.97 -2.56 28.61
CA ALA A 17 18.99 -2.44 27.59
C ALA A 17 18.45 -3.09 26.31
N ALA A 18 18.32 -2.28 25.25
CA ALA A 18 18.09 -2.80 23.92
C ALA A 18 19.22 -3.81 23.63
N ALA A 19 18.86 -5.07 23.40
CA ALA A 19 19.82 -6.04 22.92
C ALA A 19 20.43 -5.47 21.62
N PRO A 20 21.77 -5.48 21.47
CA PRO A 20 22.39 -5.02 20.25
C PRO A 20 21.82 -5.81 19.07
N ASP A 21 21.43 -5.10 18.01
CA ASP A 21 20.96 -5.66 16.75
C ASP A 21 21.90 -6.79 16.33
N ALA A 22 21.43 -8.03 16.42
CA ALA A 22 22.17 -9.16 15.88
C ALA A 22 22.31 -8.91 14.37
N PRO A 23 23.52 -8.94 13.80
CA PRO A 23 23.70 -8.78 12.37
C PRO A 23 22.87 -9.84 11.65
N ILE A 24 22.06 -9.38 10.68
CA ILE A 24 21.23 -10.22 9.85
C ILE A 24 22.13 -11.26 9.15
N SER A 25 22.03 -12.51 9.59
CA SER A 25 22.67 -13.64 8.89
C SER A 25 21.97 -13.82 7.54
N TYR A 26 22.58 -13.29 6.49
CA TYR A 26 22.24 -13.59 5.10
C TYR A 26 22.40 -15.10 4.85
N ARG A 27 21.30 -15.85 4.84
CA ARG A 27 21.29 -17.27 4.44
C ARG A 27 21.23 -17.39 2.92
N GLY A 28 22.35 -17.12 2.23
CA GLY A 28 22.54 -17.44 0.80
C GLY A 28 21.49 -16.84 -0.15
N PRO A 29 21.60 -17.07 -1.47
CA PRO A 29 20.57 -16.60 -2.39
C PRO A 29 19.36 -17.52 -2.25
N LEU A 30 18.27 -17.02 -1.68
CA LEU A 30 16.95 -17.51 -2.06
C LEU A 30 16.88 -17.32 -3.58
N GLN A 31 16.95 -18.41 -4.35
CA GLN A 31 16.75 -18.34 -5.79
C GLN A 31 15.39 -17.67 -6.00
N SER A 32 15.39 -16.49 -6.61
CA SER A 32 14.14 -15.87 -7.05
C SER A 32 13.38 -16.88 -7.90
N PRO A 33 12.04 -16.95 -7.78
CA PRO A 33 11.27 -17.82 -8.65
C PRO A 33 11.62 -17.51 -10.11
N ALA A 34 11.61 -18.54 -10.95
CA ALA A 34 11.73 -18.33 -12.38
C ALA A 34 10.62 -17.36 -12.82
N PHE A 35 10.96 -16.38 -13.65
CA PHE A 35 9.99 -15.46 -14.21
C PHE A 35 9.55 -15.98 -15.57
N ASP A 36 8.28 -16.30 -15.70
CA ASP A 36 7.68 -16.92 -16.88
C ASP A 36 6.98 -15.91 -17.81
N GLY A 37 7.18 -14.61 -17.56
CA GLY A 37 6.47 -13.52 -18.22
C GLY A 37 5.33 -12.95 -17.37
N ARG A 38 4.92 -13.60 -16.27
CA ARG A 38 3.77 -13.14 -15.48
C ARG A 38 4.16 -12.58 -14.12
N LEU A 39 3.55 -11.44 -13.77
CA LEU A 39 3.72 -10.79 -12.47
C LEU A 39 2.37 -10.76 -11.74
N SER A 40 2.30 -11.34 -10.54
CA SER A 40 1.10 -11.33 -9.72
C SER A 40 1.28 -10.39 -8.53
N VAL A 41 0.38 -9.42 -8.40
CA VAL A 41 0.42 -8.38 -7.36
C VAL A 41 -0.88 -8.43 -6.56
N MET A 42 -0.74 -8.65 -5.26
CA MET A 42 -1.86 -8.63 -4.32
C MET A 42 -1.90 -7.30 -3.57
N THR A 43 -3.09 -6.72 -3.42
CA THR A 43 -3.34 -5.64 -2.46
C THR A 43 -4.27 -6.10 -1.36
N TYR A 44 -3.95 -5.79 -0.11
CA TYR A 44 -4.74 -6.21 1.04
C TYR A 44 -4.60 -5.30 2.27
N ASN A 45 -5.66 -4.56 2.59
CA ASN A 45 -5.79 -3.92 3.91
C ASN A 45 -6.07 -5.01 4.96
N ILE A 46 -5.16 -5.19 5.91
CA ILE A 46 -5.25 -6.27 6.91
C ILE A 46 -5.95 -5.84 8.20
N HIS A 47 -6.57 -4.66 8.24
CA HIS A 47 -7.30 -4.13 9.39
C HIS A 47 -6.46 -4.23 10.68
N GLY A 48 -5.23 -3.73 10.64
CA GLY A 48 -4.24 -3.91 11.69
C GLY A 48 -4.13 -2.75 12.67
N LEU A 49 -5.25 -2.03 12.89
CA LEU A 49 -5.34 -0.92 13.85
C LEU A 49 -4.84 -1.35 15.24
N PRO A 50 -4.06 -0.50 15.92
CA PRO A 50 -3.52 -0.81 17.25
C PRO A 50 -4.61 -0.78 18.33
N TRP A 51 -4.32 -1.40 19.47
CA TRP A 51 -5.11 -1.22 20.68
C TRP A 51 -5.16 0.27 21.07
N PRO A 52 -6.30 0.82 21.51
CA PRO A 52 -7.57 0.16 21.85
C PRO A 52 -8.58 0.07 20.70
N VAL A 53 -8.21 0.48 19.48
CA VAL A 53 -9.15 0.58 18.34
C VAL A 53 -9.58 -0.80 17.85
N ALA A 54 -8.65 -1.76 17.79
CA ALA A 54 -8.93 -3.15 17.50
C ALA A 54 -8.28 -4.09 18.53
N TRP A 55 -8.91 -5.24 18.77
CA TRP A 55 -8.50 -6.26 19.73
C TRP A 55 -8.40 -7.62 19.02
N GLY A 56 -7.56 -8.53 19.52
CA GLY A 56 -7.49 -9.91 19.02
C GLY A 56 -6.94 -10.09 17.59
N ARG A 57 -6.39 -9.04 16.96
CA ARG A 57 -5.89 -9.09 15.58
C ARG A 57 -4.69 -10.03 15.37
N SER A 58 -3.93 -10.32 16.44
CA SER A 58 -2.77 -11.22 16.38
C SER A 58 -3.12 -12.60 15.77
N GLY A 59 -4.29 -13.15 16.08
CA GLY A 59 -4.74 -14.43 15.51
C GLY A 59 -5.03 -14.35 14.01
N ALA A 60 -5.52 -13.21 13.52
CA ALA A 60 -5.74 -12.99 12.09
C ALA A 60 -4.40 -12.85 11.36
N PHE A 61 -3.41 -12.13 11.90
CA PHE A 61 -2.09 -11.99 11.28
C PHE A 61 -1.37 -13.33 11.13
N VAL A 62 -1.47 -14.21 12.14
CA VAL A 62 -0.94 -15.58 12.05
C VAL A 62 -1.61 -16.35 10.92
N GLN A 63 -2.94 -16.29 10.81
CA GLN A 63 -3.67 -16.95 9.73
C GLN A 63 -3.36 -16.38 8.35
N ILE A 64 -3.14 -15.06 8.23
CA ILE A 64 -2.71 -14.41 6.99
C ILE A 64 -1.35 -14.94 6.57
N ALA A 65 -0.37 -14.95 7.49
CA ALA A 65 0.97 -15.47 7.23
C ALA A 65 0.95 -16.96 6.84
N GLN A 66 0.19 -17.78 7.56
CA GLN A 66 0.02 -19.21 7.28
C GLN A 66 -0.62 -19.44 5.91
N ARG A 67 -1.65 -18.67 5.53
CA ARG A 67 -2.29 -18.80 4.22
C ARG A 67 -1.33 -18.40 3.09
N LEU A 68 -0.58 -17.30 3.23
CA LEU A 68 0.46 -16.93 2.27
C LEU A 68 1.54 -18.02 2.15
N GLY A 69 1.99 -18.58 3.27
CA GLY A 69 2.94 -19.70 3.28
C GLY A 69 2.39 -20.97 2.61
N ALA A 70 1.10 -21.29 2.82
CA ALA A 70 0.44 -22.43 2.19
C ALA A 70 0.27 -22.25 0.67
N LEU A 71 -0.05 -21.03 0.21
CA LEU A 71 -0.05 -20.70 -1.22
C LEU A 71 1.36 -20.87 -1.80
N ARG A 72 2.38 -20.42 -1.07
CA ARG A 72 3.79 -20.55 -1.48
C ARG A 72 4.23 -21.99 -1.62
N ALA A 73 3.85 -22.85 -0.68
CA ALA A 73 4.15 -24.29 -0.74
C ALA A 73 3.53 -24.97 -1.98
N GLN A 74 2.50 -24.36 -2.58
CA GLN A 74 1.82 -24.86 -3.77
C GLN A 74 2.25 -24.13 -5.06
N GLY A 75 3.13 -23.13 -4.98
CA GLY A 75 3.49 -22.29 -6.13
C GLY A 75 2.37 -21.35 -6.61
N LEU A 76 1.41 -21.02 -5.72
CA LEU A 76 0.24 -20.19 -6.00
C LEU A 76 0.28 -18.82 -5.29
N GLN A 77 1.39 -18.49 -4.63
CA GLN A 77 1.53 -17.22 -3.93
C GLN A 77 1.55 -16.03 -4.91
N PRO A 78 1.04 -14.86 -4.51
CA PRO A 78 1.35 -13.63 -5.22
C PRO A 78 2.86 -13.39 -5.23
N HIS A 79 3.41 -12.94 -6.35
CA HIS A 79 4.83 -12.58 -6.44
C HIS A 79 5.15 -11.34 -5.61
N VAL A 80 4.19 -10.41 -5.53
CA VAL A 80 4.27 -9.17 -4.76
C VAL A 80 3.01 -9.02 -3.92
N VAL A 81 3.17 -8.64 -2.66
CA VAL A 81 2.06 -8.38 -1.74
C VAL A 81 2.19 -6.99 -1.14
N LEU A 82 1.10 -6.23 -1.22
CA LEU A 82 0.97 -4.88 -0.73
C LEU A 82 0.00 -4.90 0.46
N LEU A 83 0.54 -4.78 1.67
CA LEU A 83 -0.25 -4.73 2.90
C LEU A 83 -0.48 -3.28 3.31
N GLN A 84 -1.73 -2.95 3.67
CA GLN A 84 -2.10 -1.70 4.32
C GLN A 84 -2.56 -1.98 5.76
N GLU A 85 -2.40 -1.00 6.63
CA GLU A 85 -2.68 -1.10 8.09
C GLU A 85 -1.81 -2.10 8.86
N ALA A 86 -0.62 -2.42 8.38
CA ALA A 86 0.39 -3.18 9.12
C ALA A 86 1.11 -2.31 10.18
N PHE A 87 0.37 -1.80 11.17
CA PHE A 87 0.90 -0.85 12.16
C PHE A 87 1.71 -1.49 13.29
N THR A 88 1.45 -2.75 13.61
CA THR A 88 2.08 -3.44 14.75
C THR A 88 3.27 -4.31 14.32
N GLN A 89 4.17 -4.63 15.25
CA GLN A 89 5.29 -5.54 14.98
C GLN A 89 4.81 -6.91 14.51
N GLN A 90 3.70 -7.42 15.07
CA GLN A 90 3.12 -8.69 14.65
C GLN A 90 2.59 -8.64 13.22
N ALA A 91 1.97 -7.52 12.82
CA ALA A 91 1.54 -7.32 11.45
C ALA A 91 2.73 -7.22 10.49
N GLN A 92 3.79 -6.49 10.87
CA GLN A 92 5.01 -6.35 10.08
C GLN A 92 5.79 -7.68 9.96
N ALA A 93 5.58 -8.63 10.88
CA ALA A 93 6.17 -9.95 10.81
C ALA A 93 5.51 -10.88 9.77
N ILE A 94 4.31 -10.54 9.25
CA ILE A 94 3.55 -11.39 8.30
C ILE A 94 4.42 -11.82 7.12
N GLY A 95 5.12 -10.87 6.48
CA GLY A 95 5.88 -11.16 5.27
C GLY A 95 7.04 -12.13 5.48
N ARG A 96 7.81 -11.92 6.56
CA ARG A 96 8.92 -12.83 6.94
C ARG A 96 8.38 -14.20 7.34
N ALA A 97 7.29 -14.24 8.11
CA ALA A 97 6.66 -15.48 8.53
C ALA A 97 6.06 -16.27 7.35
N ALA A 98 5.57 -15.58 6.31
CA ALA A 98 5.08 -16.18 5.08
C ALA A 98 6.21 -16.63 4.11
N GLY A 99 7.47 -16.27 4.39
CA GLY A 99 8.64 -16.70 3.62
C GLY A 99 9.00 -15.82 2.43
N TYR A 100 8.57 -14.54 2.39
CA TYR A 100 9.01 -13.60 1.37
C TYR A 100 10.47 -13.17 1.60
N PRO A 101 11.34 -13.26 0.57
CA PRO A 101 12.76 -12.89 0.68
C PRO A 101 12.97 -11.39 0.88
N TYR A 102 12.12 -10.56 0.28
CA TYR A 102 12.24 -9.11 0.33
C TYR A 102 11.02 -8.51 1.02
N VAL A 103 11.26 -7.75 2.08
CA VAL A 103 10.23 -7.09 2.89
C VAL A 103 10.66 -5.65 3.10
N VAL A 104 9.77 -4.70 2.80
CA VAL A 104 10.03 -3.27 2.91
C VAL A 104 8.85 -2.60 3.60
N GLU A 105 9.11 -1.94 4.72
CA GLU A 105 8.14 -1.12 5.42
C GLU A 105 8.04 0.28 4.78
N GLY A 106 6.85 0.86 4.83
CA GLY A 106 6.58 2.23 4.41
C GLY A 106 7.14 3.28 5.36
N PRO A 107 6.73 4.55 5.23
CA PRO A 107 7.15 5.60 6.15
C PRO A 107 6.93 5.27 7.62
N SER A 108 7.90 5.62 8.46
CA SER A 108 7.84 5.50 9.93
C SER A 108 7.05 6.65 10.55
N ALA A 109 6.84 6.63 11.87
CA ALA A 109 6.12 7.70 12.56
C ALA A 109 6.91 9.02 12.58
N GLU A 110 8.24 8.94 12.53
CA GLU A 110 9.18 10.06 12.66
C GLU A 110 9.47 10.75 11.32
N MET A 111 9.11 10.13 10.20
CA MET A 111 9.33 10.71 8.88
C MET A 111 8.48 11.97 8.70
N ALA A 112 9.09 13.11 8.39
CA ALA A 112 8.38 14.36 8.15
C ALA A 112 8.27 14.63 6.63
N SER A 113 7.16 15.25 6.24
CA SER A 113 7.03 15.81 4.89
C SER A 113 7.86 17.09 4.81
N PRO A 114 8.63 17.32 3.73
CA PRO A 114 9.35 18.58 3.55
C PRO A 114 8.45 19.74 3.10
N GLU A 115 7.18 19.47 2.77
CA GLU A 115 6.26 20.44 2.19
C GLU A 115 5.83 21.51 3.22
N PRO A 116 6.11 22.80 2.98
CA PRO A 116 5.69 23.86 3.88
C PRO A 116 4.18 24.08 3.80
N ALA A 117 3.57 24.41 4.94
CA ALA A 117 2.17 24.82 5.00
C ALA A 117 2.05 26.29 4.59
N ASP A 118 1.09 26.61 3.71
CA ASP A 118 0.71 27.99 3.42
C ASP A 118 -0.33 28.54 4.42
N ALA A 119 -0.80 29.77 4.21
CA ALA A 119 -1.80 30.39 5.08
C ALA A 119 -3.16 29.68 5.05
N THR A 120 -3.53 29.03 3.95
CA THR A 120 -4.75 28.23 3.82
C THR A 120 -4.61 26.92 4.57
N ASP A 121 -3.47 26.25 4.45
CA ASP A 121 -3.15 25.03 5.17
C ASP A 121 -3.10 25.27 6.69
N ALA A 122 -2.50 26.38 7.11
CA ALA A 122 -2.48 26.79 8.52
C ALA A 122 -3.89 26.97 9.09
N ARG A 123 -4.82 27.60 8.34
CA ARG A 123 -6.22 27.72 8.74
C ARG A 123 -6.92 26.36 8.81
N TYR A 124 -6.67 25.47 7.84
CA TYR A 124 -7.23 24.13 7.83
C TYR A 124 -6.82 23.30 9.06
N MET A 125 -5.54 23.39 9.44
CA MET A 125 -5.00 22.74 10.65
C MET A 125 -5.57 23.35 11.92
N ALA A 126 -5.68 24.68 12.00
CA ALA A 126 -6.24 25.38 13.16
C ALA A 126 -7.73 25.05 13.40
N ALA A 127 -8.48 24.73 12.34
CA ALA A 127 -9.86 24.27 12.44
C ALA A 127 -10.01 22.77 12.78
N GLY A 128 -8.90 22.06 13.05
CA GLY A 128 -8.90 20.65 13.38
C GLY A 128 -9.43 20.34 14.79
N SER A 129 -9.88 19.10 14.97
CA SER A 129 -10.40 18.61 16.24
C SER A 129 -9.43 17.66 16.93
N TRP A 130 -8.86 18.08 18.06
CA TRP A 130 -8.00 17.24 18.91
C TRP A 130 -8.73 15.98 19.42
N ALA A 131 -10.03 16.09 19.70
CA ALA A 131 -10.86 14.95 20.08
C ALA A 131 -10.98 13.87 18.98
N ARG A 132 -10.60 14.22 17.74
CA ARG A 132 -10.53 13.32 16.59
C ARG A 132 -9.10 13.03 16.17
N GLY A 133 -8.09 13.37 16.97
CA GLY A 133 -6.68 13.07 16.70
C GLY A 133 -5.94 14.12 15.87
N GLU A 134 -6.61 15.18 15.43
CA GLU A 134 -5.98 16.23 14.62
C GLU A 134 -5.11 17.12 15.51
N GLY A 135 -3.87 17.39 15.11
CA GLY A 135 -2.93 18.21 15.91
C GLY A 135 -2.23 17.47 17.07
N LEU A 136 -2.52 16.18 17.30
CA LEU A 136 -1.87 15.38 18.36
C LEU A 136 -0.52 14.78 17.94
N GLY A 137 -0.14 14.88 16.67
CA GLY A 137 1.07 14.26 16.12
C GLY A 137 0.87 12.83 15.63
N LYS A 138 1.98 12.18 15.24
CA LYS A 138 1.99 10.82 14.67
C LYS A 138 2.34 9.80 15.74
N TYR A 139 1.46 8.81 15.92
CA TYR A 139 1.63 7.71 16.88
C TYR A 139 2.18 6.44 16.22
N VAL A 140 1.89 6.26 14.93
CA VAL A 140 2.33 5.10 14.14
C VAL A 140 2.80 5.56 12.76
N GLY A 141 3.62 4.73 12.12
CA GLY A 141 3.98 4.91 10.72
C GLY A 141 2.78 4.74 9.78
N SER A 142 3.05 4.67 8.48
CA SER A 142 2.04 4.53 7.43
C SER A 142 1.21 3.24 7.51
N GLY A 143 1.74 2.20 8.17
CA GLY A 143 1.16 0.85 8.13
C GLY A 143 1.25 0.21 6.75
N LEU A 144 2.07 0.73 5.84
CA LEU A 144 2.32 0.13 4.54
C LEU A 144 3.45 -0.88 4.65
N GLN A 145 3.30 -2.03 4.01
CA GLN A 145 4.39 -2.99 3.82
C GLN A 145 4.31 -3.60 2.43
N LEU A 146 5.46 -3.77 1.79
CA LEU A 146 5.59 -4.44 0.51
C LEU A 146 6.45 -5.69 0.67
N LEU A 147 5.94 -6.82 0.18
CA LEU A 147 6.61 -8.11 0.15
C LEU A 147 6.88 -8.49 -1.30
N SER A 148 8.05 -9.07 -1.59
CA SER A 148 8.37 -9.53 -2.94
C SER A 148 9.20 -10.80 -2.94
N ASP A 149 8.90 -11.66 -3.90
CA ASP A 149 9.73 -12.78 -4.33
C ASP A 149 10.93 -12.35 -5.20
N PHE A 150 10.82 -11.19 -5.83
CA PHE A 150 11.82 -10.65 -6.74
C PHE A 150 12.70 -9.60 -6.04
N PRO A 151 13.98 -9.45 -6.45
CA PRO A 151 14.88 -8.49 -5.82
C PRO A 151 14.37 -7.06 -5.93
N ILE A 152 14.24 -6.41 -4.77
CA ILE A 152 13.98 -4.97 -4.68
C ILE A 152 15.31 -4.24 -4.85
N VAL A 153 15.40 -3.43 -5.91
CA VAL A 153 16.62 -2.70 -6.32
C VAL A 153 16.46 -1.18 -6.19
N GLY A 154 15.30 -0.71 -5.76
CA GLY A 154 15.02 0.69 -5.48
C GLY A 154 13.89 0.81 -4.48
N VAL A 155 13.98 1.78 -3.57
CA VAL A 155 12.91 2.11 -2.61
C VAL A 155 12.78 3.63 -2.55
N ARG A 156 11.54 4.11 -2.56
CA ARG A 156 11.16 5.51 -2.34
C ARG A 156 9.96 5.56 -1.40
N ARG A 157 9.94 6.57 -0.54
CA ARG A 157 8.89 6.77 0.45
C ARG A 157 8.48 8.23 0.45
N MET A 158 7.20 8.48 0.66
CA MET A 158 6.68 9.80 0.97
C MET A 158 5.71 9.70 2.14
N VAL A 159 5.60 10.78 2.90
CA VAL A 159 4.49 11.01 3.83
C VAL A 159 3.69 12.19 3.32
N PHE A 160 2.36 12.12 3.47
CA PHE A 160 1.52 13.26 3.17
C PHE A 160 1.84 14.40 4.15
N PRO A 161 1.78 15.67 3.71
CA PRO A 161 2.01 16.80 4.60
C PRO A 161 1.09 16.77 5.81
N ALA A 162 1.50 17.40 6.92
CA ALA A 162 0.74 17.39 8.17
C ALA A 162 -0.68 17.96 8.02
N PHE A 163 -0.89 18.87 7.07
CA PHE A 163 -2.20 19.45 6.72
C PHE A 163 -3.01 18.61 5.73
N ALA A 164 -2.47 17.52 5.19
CA ALA A 164 -3.15 16.60 4.28
C ALA A 164 -3.69 15.36 5.02
N CYS A 165 -4.33 15.57 6.17
CA CYS A 165 -5.02 14.52 6.93
C CYS A 165 -6.32 15.05 7.54
N ALA A 166 -7.21 14.15 7.90
CA ALA A 166 -8.46 14.49 8.59
C ALA A 166 -8.84 13.42 9.61
N GLY A 167 -9.19 13.86 10.81
CA GLY A 167 -9.69 12.99 11.88
C GLY A 167 -8.66 11.96 12.36
N TYR A 168 -9.12 10.77 12.75
CA TYR A 168 -8.25 9.76 13.40
C TYR A 168 -7.09 9.31 12.52
N ASP A 169 -7.24 9.38 11.20
CA ASP A 169 -6.18 9.13 10.22
C ASP A 169 -4.98 10.08 10.40
N CYS A 170 -5.14 11.25 11.03
CA CYS A 170 -4.03 12.14 11.35
C CYS A 170 -3.02 11.53 12.34
N LEU A 171 -3.42 10.51 13.12
CA LEU A 171 -2.55 9.83 14.08
C LEU A 171 -1.57 8.86 13.41
N ALA A 172 -1.82 8.50 12.14
CA ALA A 172 -0.92 7.69 11.34
C ALA A 172 -0.17 8.54 10.32
N ASN A 173 1.07 8.14 10.02
CA ASN A 173 1.88 8.81 9.02
C ASN A 173 1.59 8.28 7.61
N LYS A 174 0.35 8.51 7.14
CA LYS A 174 -0.10 8.07 5.80
C LYS A 174 0.78 8.67 4.70
N GLY A 175 0.92 7.92 3.62
CA GLY A 175 1.80 8.27 2.51
C GLY A 175 1.83 7.16 1.48
N ALA A 176 2.96 7.02 0.79
CA ALA A 176 3.17 5.98 -0.21
C ALA A 176 4.55 5.34 -0.09
N LEU A 177 4.62 4.07 -0.50
CA LEU A 177 5.84 3.30 -0.63
C LEU A 177 5.94 2.81 -2.07
N MET A 178 7.01 3.22 -2.76
CA MET A 178 7.36 2.73 -4.09
C MET A 178 8.60 1.85 -4.00
N VAL A 179 8.58 0.73 -4.70
CA VAL A 179 9.75 -0.12 -4.91
C VAL A 179 9.97 -0.35 -6.40
N SER A 180 11.22 -0.50 -6.80
CA SER A 180 11.57 -1.01 -8.13
C SER A 180 12.03 -2.45 -7.98
N ILE A 181 11.34 -3.40 -8.64
CA ILE A 181 11.73 -4.81 -8.65
C ILE A 181 12.47 -5.17 -9.94
N ARG A 182 13.40 -6.10 -9.84
CA ARG A 182 14.08 -6.71 -11.01
C ARG A 182 13.51 -8.09 -11.27
N LEU A 183 12.95 -8.28 -12.46
CA LEU A 183 12.44 -9.58 -12.90
C LEU A 183 13.55 -10.38 -13.60
N PRO A 184 13.80 -11.65 -13.23
CA PRO A 184 14.76 -12.51 -13.92
C PRO A 184 14.55 -12.52 -15.44
N GLY A 185 15.62 -12.34 -16.22
CA GLY A 185 15.57 -12.35 -17.69
C GLY A 185 14.99 -11.09 -18.34
N GLN A 186 14.49 -10.12 -17.57
CA GLN A 186 14.05 -8.82 -18.07
C GLN A 186 15.10 -7.74 -17.83
N ALA A 187 15.26 -6.85 -18.82
CA ALA A 187 16.16 -5.71 -18.71
C ALA A 187 15.52 -4.58 -17.88
N ASP A 188 14.23 -4.35 -18.11
CA ASP A 188 13.47 -3.31 -17.44
C ASP A 188 13.10 -3.72 -16.01
N ARG A 189 13.02 -2.72 -15.14
CA ARG A 189 12.47 -2.85 -13.79
C ARG A 189 10.98 -2.52 -13.84
N VAL A 190 10.23 -3.04 -12.87
CA VAL A 190 8.84 -2.64 -12.64
C VAL A 190 8.78 -1.81 -11.38
N ASP A 191 8.17 -0.63 -11.46
CA ASP A 191 7.91 0.20 -10.29
C ASP A 191 6.52 -0.18 -9.72
N ILE A 192 6.48 -0.50 -8.44
CA ILE A 192 5.26 -0.92 -7.73
C ILE A 192 5.06 -0.01 -6.53
N VAL A 193 3.85 0.53 -6.39
CA VAL A 193 3.51 1.53 -5.38
C VAL A 193 2.33 1.04 -4.56
N THR A 194 2.47 1.15 -3.23
CA THR A 194 1.37 0.97 -2.28
C THR A 194 1.04 2.27 -1.57
N THR A 195 -0.25 2.53 -1.34
CA THR A 195 -0.74 3.69 -0.59
C THR A 195 -1.98 3.33 0.25
N HIS A 196 -2.29 4.18 1.23
CA HIS A 196 -3.53 4.08 2.00
C HIS A 196 -4.07 5.49 2.30
N LEU A 197 -5.09 5.92 1.55
CA LEU A 197 -5.63 7.28 1.62
C LEU A 197 -6.59 7.48 2.80
N ASN A 198 -6.91 8.74 3.10
CA ASN A 198 -7.72 9.13 4.24
C ASN A 198 -9.08 8.44 4.18
N SER A 199 -9.48 7.80 5.27
CA SER A 199 -10.79 7.21 5.41
C SER A 199 -11.88 8.29 5.33
N ARG A 200 -13.11 7.89 5.01
CA ARG A 200 -14.27 8.80 5.05
C ARG A 200 -14.88 8.80 6.44
N HIS A 201 -15.82 7.89 6.67
CA HIS A 201 -16.57 7.86 7.93
C HIS A 201 -15.71 7.42 9.12
N ALA A 202 -14.75 6.51 8.90
CA ALA A 202 -13.86 6.04 9.95
C ALA A 202 -12.93 7.14 10.50
N SER A 203 -12.75 8.25 9.78
CA SER A 203 -11.99 9.41 10.28
C SER A 203 -12.65 10.09 11.46
N GLY A 204 -13.97 9.92 11.66
CA GLY A 204 -14.71 10.53 12.76
C GLY A 204 -14.96 12.04 12.61
N VAL A 205 -14.64 12.64 11.47
CA VAL A 205 -14.91 14.06 11.16
C VAL A 205 -15.96 14.22 10.06
N ALA A 206 -16.37 15.45 9.80
CA ALA A 206 -17.31 15.78 8.75
C ALA A 206 -16.81 15.37 7.35
N ASN A 207 -17.75 15.04 6.46
CA ASN A 207 -17.45 14.46 5.15
C ASN A 207 -16.61 15.40 4.27
N ASP A 208 -16.91 16.70 4.29
CA ASP A 208 -16.20 17.76 3.59
C ASP A 208 -14.75 17.89 4.07
N ARG A 209 -14.51 17.86 5.38
CA ARG A 209 -13.15 17.85 5.96
C ARG A 209 -12.37 16.62 5.50
N SER A 210 -12.97 15.44 5.58
CA SER A 210 -12.34 14.20 5.09
C SER A 210 -12.08 14.22 3.58
N LEU A 211 -12.93 14.89 2.80
CA LEU A 211 -12.79 15.03 1.35
C LEU A 211 -11.69 16.03 0.98
N GLN A 212 -11.51 17.10 1.75
CA GLN A 212 -10.41 18.04 1.58
C GLN A 212 -9.06 17.35 1.80
N ALA A 213 -8.89 16.64 2.92
CA ALA A 213 -7.70 15.82 3.16
C ALA A 213 -7.47 14.80 2.04
N TYR A 214 -8.52 14.10 1.62
CA TYR A 214 -8.47 13.14 0.52
C TYR A 214 -7.91 13.76 -0.77
N ARG A 215 -8.42 14.93 -1.19
CA ARG A 215 -7.95 15.64 -2.40
C ARG A 215 -6.49 16.04 -2.29
N LEU A 216 -6.06 16.53 -1.13
CA LEU A 216 -4.65 16.86 -0.90
C LEU A 216 -3.77 15.62 -1.02
N GLN A 217 -4.17 14.50 -0.43
CA GLN A 217 -3.41 13.25 -0.50
C GLN A 217 -3.32 12.70 -1.94
N VAL A 218 -4.40 12.75 -2.71
CA VAL A 218 -4.36 12.35 -4.14
C VAL A 218 -3.39 13.24 -4.92
N ARG A 219 -3.42 14.57 -4.69
CA ARG A 219 -2.47 15.51 -5.32
C ARG A 219 -1.03 15.15 -4.99
N TYR A 220 -0.69 15.03 -3.70
CA TYR A 220 0.68 14.72 -3.27
C TYR A 220 1.15 13.33 -3.67
N LEU A 221 0.24 12.34 -3.74
CA LEU A 221 0.55 11.03 -4.32
C LEU A 221 0.95 11.16 -5.79
N SER A 222 0.21 11.97 -6.56
CA SER A 222 0.48 12.19 -7.98
C SER A 222 1.79 12.95 -8.20
N ASP A 223 2.09 13.94 -7.36
CA ASP A 223 3.37 14.64 -7.37
C ASP A 223 4.55 13.71 -7.06
N PHE A 224 4.38 12.79 -6.11
CA PHE A 224 5.39 11.79 -5.80
C PHE A 224 5.62 10.82 -6.96
N LEU A 225 4.56 10.32 -7.59
CA LEU A 225 4.68 9.47 -8.78
C LEU A 225 5.41 10.20 -9.91
N ARG A 226 4.99 11.43 -10.23
CA ARG A 226 5.63 12.25 -11.26
C ARG A 226 7.13 12.50 -11.00
N LYS A 227 7.52 12.62 -9.72
CA LYS A 227 8.91 12.91 -9.34
C LYS A 227 9.79 11.66 -9.29
N GLU A 228 9.26 10.55 -8.77
CA GLU A 228 10.07 9.40 -8.38
C GLU A 228 9.96 8.20 -9.33
N HIS A 229 8.86 8.10 -10.09
CA HIS A 229 8.71 7.05 -11.09
C HIS A 229 9.57 7.35 -12.31
N ASP A 230 10.29 6.35 -12.80
CA ASP A 230 10.99 6.41 -14.08
C ASP A 230 10.00 6.10 -15.20
N PRO A 231 9.63 7.08 -16.05
CA PRO A 231 8.60 6.88 -17.07
C PRO A 231 9.03 5.89 -18.15
N ALA A 232 10.24 5.33 -18.16
CA ALA A 232 10.56 4.21 -19.05
C ALA A 232 10.03 2.86 -18.54
N ARG A 233 9.63 2.76 -17.27
CA ARG A 233 9.27 1.50 -16.60
C ARG A 233 7.77 1.28 -16.56
N THR A 234 7.37 0.02 -16.53
CA THR A 234 6.00 -0.36 -16.16
C THR A 234 5.71 0.11 -14.73
N LEU A 235 4.50 0.64 -14.51
CA LEU A 235 4.05 1.12 -13.21
C LEU A 235 2.79 0.36 -12.77
N ILE A 236 2.78 -0.07 -11.51
CA ILE A 236 1.59 -0.59 -10.83
C ILE A 236 1.38 0.23 -9.55
N VAL A 237 0.22 0.87 -9.39
CA VAL A 237 -0.15 1.63 -8.19
C VAL A 237 -1.38 1.00 -7.55
N ALA A 238 -1.23 0.49 -6.34
CA ALA A 238 -2.26 -0.30 -5.70
C ALA A 238 -2.42 0.05 -4.22
N GLY A 239 -3.55 -0.32 -3.61
CA GLY A 239 -3.78 -0.09 -2.19
C GLY A 239 -5.21 0.24 -1.85
N ASP A 240 -5.42 0.67 -0.60
CA ASP A 240 -6.70 1.17 -0.12
C ASP A 240 -6.82 2.68 -0.42
N PHE A 241 -7.50 2.98 -1.51
CA PHE A 241 -7.75 4.34 -1.93
C PHE A 241 -8.95 4.97 -1.24
N ASN A 242 -9.67 4.26 -0.37
CA ASN A 242 -10.81 4.79 0.39
C ASN A 242 -11.83 5.59 -0.47
N VAL A 243 -12.00 5.22 -1.75
CA VAL A 243 -12.93 5.91 -2.68
C VAL A 243 -14.37 5.58 -2.32
N GLY A 244 -14.70 4.29 -2.28
CA GLY A 244 -16.06 3.83 -2.00
C GLY A 244 -17.04 4.19 -3.13
N SER A 245 -18.32 4.34 -2.77
CA SER A 245 -19.38 4.83 -3.66
C SER A 245 -19.42 6.37 -3.78
N VAL A 246 -18.37 7.08 -3.37
CA VAL A 246 -18.38 8.55 -3.25
C VAL A 246 -17.89 9.18 -4.56
N ALA A 247 -18.82 9.73 -5.34
CA ALA A 247 -18.55 10.32 -6.65
C ALA A 247 -17.45 11.39 -6.62
N SER A 248 -17.42 12.25 -5.60
CA SER A 248 -16.41 13.32 -5.49
C SER A 248 -15.00 12.80 -5.18
N ARG A 249 -14.87 11.69 -4.45
CA ARG A 249 -13.58 11.02 -4.24
C ARG A 249 -13.14 10.31 -5.52
N ARG A 250 -14.06 9.60 -6.18
CA ARG A 250 -13.80 8.96 -7.47
C ARG A 250 -13.32 9.98 -8.51
N ALA A 251 -14.01 11.11 -8.65
CA ALA A 251 -13.62 12.17 -9.57
C ALA A 251 -12.24 12.75 -9.24
N ALA A 252 -11.96 13.02 -7.95
CA ALA A 252 -10.66 13.52 -7.53
C ALA A 252 -9.53 12.53 -7.82
N LEU A 253 -9.73 11.24 -7.56
CA LEU A 253 -8.74 10.20 -7.87
C LEU A 253 -8.53 10.07 -9.38
N LEU A 254 -9.61 9.82 -10.13
CA LEU A 254 -9.51 9.49 -11.55
C LEU A 254 -9.01 10.66 -12.40
N SER A 255 -9.28 11.92 -12.02
CA SER A 255 -8.71 13.07 -12.74
C SER A 255 -7.19 13.08 -12.68
N HIS A 256 -6.60 12.72 -11.54
CA HIS A 256 -5.15 12.66 -11.37
C HIS A 256 -4.56 11.39 -11.99
N VAL A 257 -5.20 10.23 -11.82
CA VAL A 257 -4.79 8.97 -12.47
C VAL A 257 -4.64 9.18 -13.98
N GLN A 258 -5.66 9.75 -14.62
CA GLN A 258 -5.67 9.97 -16.06
C GLN A 258 -4.75 11.09 -16.53
N ALA A 259 -4.49 12.11 -15.70
CA ALA A 259 -3.62 13.22 -16.08
C ALA A 259 -2.13 12.91 -15.86
N ASP A 260 -1.80 12.30 -14.72
CA ASP A 260 -0.45 12.33 -14.16
C ASP A 260 0.25 10.96 -14.13
N TRP A 261 -0.51 9.85 -14.09
CA TRP A 261 0.07 8.53 -13.83
C TRP A 261 0.32 7.73 -15.12
N ARG A 262 -0.38 8.07 -16.21
CA ARG A 262 -0.11 7.50 -17.54
C ARG A 262 1.16 8.11 -18.13
N GLN A 263 2.02 7.29 -18.74
CA GLN A 263 3.28 7.76 -19.32
C GLN A 263 3.52 7.22 -20.75
N ASN A 264 3.52 5.90 -20.95
CA ASN A 264 3.77 5.29 -22.28
C ASN A 264 2.55 4.61 -22.89
N GLY A 265 1.36 4.79 -22.31
CA GLY A 265 0.14 4.16 -22.78
C GLY A 265 -1.04 4.59 -21.93
N GLU A 266 -2.17 3.92 -22.11
CA GLU A 266 -3.31 4.11 -21.24
C GLU A 266 -3.01 3.61 -19.82
N ILE A 267 -3.77 4.14 -18.85
CA ILE A 267 -3.75 3.64 -17.48
C ILE A 267 -5.08 2.98 -17.18
N GLU A 268 -5.00 1.75 -16.73
CA GLU A 268 -6.12 0.84 -16.53
C GLU A 268 -6.26 0.50 -15.04
N ASP A 269 -7.45 0.04 -14.61
CA ASP A 269 -7.67 -0.48 -13.26
C ASP A 269 -8.12 -1.94 -13.30
N ALA A 270 -7.45 -2.82 -12.56
CA ALA A 270 -7.58 -4.27 -12.77
C ALA A 270 -9.01 -4.81 -12.61
N LEU A 271 -9.76 -4.33 -11.61
CA LEU A 271 -11.16 -4.77 -11.44
C LEU A 271 -12.08 -4.21 -12.53
N GLY A 272 -11.88 -2.96 -12.93
CA GLY A 272 -12.61 -2.32 -14.03
C GLY A 272 -12.34 -2.97 -15.38
N GLU A 273 -11.09 -3.31 -15.68
CA GLU A 273 -10.71 -4.08 -16.87
C GLU A 273 -11.38 -5.45 -16.90
N ALA A 274 -11.34 -6.17 -15.78
CA ALA A 274 -11.96 -7.47 -15.70
C ALA A 274 -13.47 -7.43 -15.98
N VAL A 275 -14.15 -6.39 -15.49
CA VAL A 275 -15.56 -6.14 -15.81
C VAL A 275 -15.73 -5.82 -17.30
N ARG A 276 -14.93 -4.91 -17.86
CA ARG A 276 -15.02 -4.47 -19.25
C ARG A 276 -14.81 -5.62 -20.24
N HIS A 277 -13.86 -6.49 -19.94
CA HIS A 277 -13.50 -7.64 -20.77
C HIS A 277 -14.27 -8.92 -20.41
N HIS A 278 -15.29 -8.83 -19.54
CA HIS A 278 -16.14 -9.96 -19.13
C HIS A 278 -15.33 -11.16 -18.58
N MET A 279 -14.24 -10.87 -17.87
CA MET A 279 -13.43 -11.89 -17.23
C MET A 279 -14.23 -12.57 -16.11
N PRO A 280 -14.00 -13.87 -15.84
CA PRO A 280 -14.64 -14.55 -14.72
C PRO A 280 -14.25 -13.90 -13.38
N LEU A 281 -15.24 -13.39 -12.64
CA LEU A 281 -15.04 -12.82 -11.31
C LEU A 281 -15.69 -13.72 -10.24
N SER A 282 -14.94 -13.98 -9.17
CA SER A 282 -15.51 -14.60 -7.96
C SER A 282 -16.53 -13.67 -7.29
N GLY A 283 -17.33 -14.21 -6.36
CA GLY A 283 -18.24 -13.39 -5.54
C GLY A 283 -17.49 -12.29 -4.79
N ASP A 284 -16.33 -12.61 -4.24
CA ASP A 284 -15.50 -11.65 -3.52
C ASP A 284 -14.83 -10.61 -4.43
N ALA A 285 -14.45 -10.97 -5.65
CA ALA A 285 -13.93 -9.99 -6.61
C ALA A 285 -15.02 -9.00 -7.02
N ARG A 286 -16.26 -9.47 -7.25
CA ARG A 286 -17.42 -8.60 -7.47
C ARG A 286 -17.71 -7.72 -6.24
N TYR A 287 -17.61 -8.28 -5.04
CA TYR A 287 -17.75 -7.53 -3.80
C TYR A 287 -16.69 -6.42 -3.69
N ALA A 288 -15.42 -6.74 -3.92
CA ALA A 288 -14.32 -5.77 -3.90
C ALA A 288 -14.55 -4.64 -4.93
N HIS A 289 -14.92 -4.99 -6.16
CA HIS A 289 -15.27 -4.02 -7.20
C HIS A 289 -16.44 -3.12 -6.79
N TRP A 290 -17.50 -3.68 -6.22
CA TRP A 290 -18.65 -2.93 -5.71
C TRP A 290 -18.28 -1.99 -4.56
N ARG A 291 -17.43 -2.45 -3.63
CA ARG A 291 -16.93 -1.63 -2.52
C ARG A 291 -16.04 -0.50 -3.00
N ALA A 292 -15.29 -0.70 -4.08
CA ALA A 292 -14.42 0.28 -4.72
C ALA A 292 -13.50 1.02 -3.74
N ARG A 293 -12.97 0.33 -2.73
CA ARG A 293 -12.00 0.89 -1.78
C ARG A 293 -10.57 0.56 -2.21
N ASP A 294 -10.34 -0.69 -2.58
CA ASP A 294 -9.04 -1.22 -2.95
C ASP A 294 -8.90 -1.27 -4.49
N TRP A 295 -7.90 -0.55 -5.01
CA TRP A 295 -7.67 -0.44 -6.46
C TRP A 295 -6.27 -0.93 -6.81
N GLN A 296 -6.10 -1.40 -8.05
CA GLN A 296 -4.80 -1.65 -8.66
C GLN A 296 -4.80 -1.01 -10.05
N PHE A 297 -4.13 0.12 -10.17
CA PHE A 297 -3.89 0.80 -11.44
C PHE A 297 -2.60 0.33 -12.07
N TYR A 298 -2.55 0.25 -13.39
CA TYR A 298 -1.34 -0.15 -14.10
C TYR A 298 -1.22 0.49 -15.49
N THR A 299 0.02 0.68 -15.95
CA THR A 299 0.33 1.28 -17.26
C THR A 299 1.67 0.74 -17.79
N PRO A 300 1.84 0.58 -19.12
CA PRO A 300 3.05 0.00 -19.70
C PRO A 300 4.29 0.88 -19.56
N GLY A 301 5.44 0.22 -19.62
CA GLY A 301 6.74 0.87 -19.80
C GLY A 301 7.01 1.19 -21.27
N ARG A 302 8.22 1.68 -21.56
CA ARG A 302 8.62 1.99 -22.94
C ARG A 302 8.86 0.75 -23.80
N SER A 303 9.38 -0.30 -23.17
CA SER A 303 9.77 -1.56 -23.83
C SER A 303 9.07 -2.79 -23.25
N THR A 304 8.17 -2.59 -22.29
CA THR A 304 7.41 -3.66 -21.64
C THR A 304 5.92 -3.29 -21.62
N ASP A 305 5.13 -4.03 -22.38
CA ASP A 305 3.67 -4.00 -22.32
C ASP A 305 3.20 -4.73 -21.06
N ILE A 306 2.01 -4.40 -20.60
CA ILE A 306 1.37 -5.02 -19.43
C ILE A 306 -0.12 -5.21 -19.71
N GLU A 307 -0.61 -6.42 -19.52
CA GLU A 307 -2.03 -6.75 -19.71
C GLU A 307 -2.54 -7.57 -18.53
N LEU A 308 -3.77 -7.32 -18.08
CA LEU A 308 -4.40 -8.13 -17.06
C LEU A 308 -4.79 -9.51 -17.60
N GLU A 309 -4.22 -10.57 -17.04
CA GLU A 309 -4.52 -11.95 -17.41
C GLU A 309 -5.64 -12.54 -16.55
N ARG A 310 -5.60 -12.31 -15.22
CA ARG A 310 -6.61 -12.84 -14.29
C ARG A 310 -6.64 -12.13 -12.94
N LEU A 311 -7.73 -12.36 -12.21
CA LEU A 311 -7.91 -11.94 -10.82
C LEU A 311 -8.21 -13.15 -9.92
N ASP A 312 -7.46 -13.24 -8.82
CA ASP A 312 -7.63 -14.26 -7.77
C ASP A 312 -7.94 -13.58 -6.43
N VAL A 313 -8.69 -14.24 -5.55
CA VAL A 313 -9.04 -13.69 -4.22
C VAL A 313 -8.57 -14.65 -3.11
N PRO A 314 -7.29 -14.56 -2.69
CA PRO A 314 -6.77 -15.40 -1.60
C PRO A 314 -7.34 -15.04 -0.22
N PHE A 315 -7.85 -13.81 -0.05
CA PHE A 315 -8.40 -13.31 1.21
C PHE A 315 -9.79 -12.72 0.99
N GLY A 316 -10.81 -13.56 1.06
CA GLY A 316 -12.22 -13.16 0.95
C GLY A 316 -13.06 -13.72 2.08
N HIS A 317 -14.35 -13.92 1.82
CA HIS A 317 -15.26 -14.55 2.78
C HIS A 317 -14.97 -16.05 2.88
N ALA A 318 -14.90 -16.56 4.11
CA ALA A 318 -14.89 -17.99 4.39
C ALA A 318 -16.30 -18.58 4.21
N ALA A 319 -16.41 -19.91 4.29
CA ALA A 319 -17.69 -20.62 4.10
C ALA A 319 -18.76 -20.21 5.13
N ASP A 320 -18.35 -19.78 6.33
CA ASP A 320 -19.23 -19.26 7.38
C ASP A 320 -19.52 -17.75 7.24
N GLY A 321 -19.03 -17.12 6.17
CA GLY A 321 -19.14 -15.68 5.92
C GLY A 321 -18.15 -14.81 6.71
N SER A 322 -17.29 -15.40 7.54
CA SER A 322 -16.25 -14.64 8.25
C SER A 322 -15.13 -14.20 7.31
N MET A 323 -14.40 -13.15 7.71
CA MET A 323 -13.22 -12.67 7.00
C MET A 323 -12.07 -12.39 7.96
N LEU A 324 -10.83 -12.56 7.50
CA LEU A 324 -9.63 -12.24 8.29
C LEU A 324 -9.39 -10.73 8.44
N SER A 325 -9.97 -9.92 7.55
CA SER A 325 -9.96 -8.46 7.55
C SER A 325 -11.36 -7.98 7.14
N ASP A 326 -11.68 -6.70 7.36
CA ASP A 326 -12.91 -6.10 6.83
C ASP A 326 -12.79 -5.72 5.33
N HIS A 327 -11.64 -6.00 4.73
CA HIS A 327 -11.36 -5.86 3.30
C HIS A 327 -11.13 -7.23 2.64
N VAL A 328 -11.40 -7.29 1.34
CA VAL A 328 -11.03 -8.42 0.49
C VAL A 328 -9.63 -8.17 -0.08
N GLY A 329 -8.71 -9.10 0.12
CA GLY A 329 -7.39 -9.10 -0.51
C GLY A 329 -7.44 -9.86 -1.83
N TYR A 330 -7.18 -9.15 -2.93
CA TYR A 330 -7.19 -9.72 -4.28
C TYR A 330 -5.86 -9.55 -4.99
N THR A 331 -5.56 -10.49 -5.87
CA THR A 331 -4.35 -10.58 -6.69
C THR A 331 -4.71 -10.34 -8.13
N ALA A 332 -4.08 -9.36 -8.78
CA ALA A 332 -4.07 -9.21 -10.21
C ALA A 332 -2.82 -9.90 -10.77
N THR A 333 -2.99 -10.78 -11.75
CA THR A 333 -1.88 -11.37 -12.50
C THR A 333 -1.81 -10.69 -13.86
N PHE A 334 -0.64 -10.17 -14.18
CA PHE A 334 -0.35 -9.44 -15.40
C PHE A 334 0.61 -10.24 -16.29
N ASP A 335 0.34 -10.26 -17.59
CA ASP A 335 1.33 -10.67 -18.60
C ASP A 335 2.22 -9.46 -18.93
N LEU A 336 3.54 -9.66 -18.91
CA LEU A 336 4.55 -8.66 -19.23
C LEU A 336 5.29 -9.09 -20.50
N ALA A 337 4.84 -8.56 -21.63
CA ALA A 337 5.44 -8.80 -22.94
C ALA A 337 6.42 -7.68 -23.29
N ARG A 338 7.48 -7.99 -24.05
CA ARG A 338 8.30 -6.93 -24.65
C ARG A 338 7.52 -6.25 -25.77
N CYS A 339 7.50 -4.92 -25.77
CA CYS A 339 6.93 -4.18 -26.89
C CYS A 339 7.65 -4.59 -28.18
N ARG A 340 6.90 -5.01 -29.20
CA ARG A 340 7.48 -5.27 -30.52
C ARG A 340 7.90 -3.92 -31.09
N GLY A 341 9.21 -3.68 -31.21
CA GLY A 341 9.72 -2.47 -31.84
C GLY A 341 9.10 -2.31 -33.22
N VAL A 342 8.53 -1.14 -33.51
CA VAL A 342 8.16 -0.77 -34.88
C VAL A 342 9.46 -0.77 -35.67
N THR A 343 9.72 -1.83 -36.44
CA THR A 343 10.73 -1.82 -37.49
C THR A 343 10.30 -0.75 -38.48
N ARG A 344 10.78 0.48 -38.30
CA ARG A 344 10.84 1.45 -39.39
C ARG A 344 11.88 0.91 -40.36
N SER A 345 11.44 0.04 -41.27
CA SER A 345 12.12 -0.23 -42.52
C SER A 345 12.17 1.10 -43.27
N ALA A 346 13.23 1.88 -43.06
CA ALA A 346 13.57 2.93 -43.99
C ALA A 346 13.94 2.24 -45.30
N GLN A 347 13.03 2.25 -46.28
CA GLN A 347 13.41 1.96 -47.65
C GLN A 347 14.43 3.03 -48.08
N PRO A 348 15.61 2.65 -48.59
CA PRO A 348 16.47 3.60 -49.27
C PRO A 348 15.74 4.02 -50.53
N THR A 349 15.47 5.32 -50.66
CA THR A 349 15.07 5.91 -51.93
C THR A 349 16.27 5.80 -52.89
N ALA A 350 16.03 5.14 -54.02
CA ALA A 350 16.95 5.08 -55.16
C ALA A 350 16.82 6.34 -56.02
#